data_AF-A0A7V7E0M7-F1
#
_entry.id   AF-A0A7V7E0M7-F1
#
_cell.length_a   1.000
_cell.length_b   1.000
_cell.length_c   1.000
_cell.angle_alpha   90.00
_cell.angle_beta   90.00
_cell.angle_gamma   90.00
#
_symmetry.space_group_name_H-M   'P 1'
#
loop_
_entity.id
_entity.type
_entity.pdbx_description
1 polymer ?
#
loop_
_entity_poly.entity_id
_entity_poly.type
_entity_poly.pdbx_seq_one_letter_code
_entity_poly.pdbx_strand_id
1 'polypeptide(L)'
;IIVLAVVVGVAKVSAAGGHVPWGNIGVIAAKAFGFWLICTVGGILLAPKLTKGLKRFKSMEMIAAVSFGISLFLSGLSEMAGLAMIIGAYVTGLSLSQTDISHEIQDRLQGVYDFMVPIFFCIMGMMVNFAAMKGVLFFGFIYILLAFTGKIVGCGLPALVSGFNLKGALRIGAGMLPRGEVTLIVAGIGLSSGAIGPDIFGVAIMTLLAASIIAPPFLVKTFHGESGYRSELEDQKADETTTIQLEFPGERIADFIRQQLLSGFRSEGFFARKMDRARYIYHLRKDDILITLAQEQCIITINASPEHEHFARLLMLEEVLSLKDFLLGLESMKNPDMMGAELVTGMFEEE
;
A
#
# COMPACT_ATOMS: atom_id res chain seq x y z
N ILE A 1 -13.53 6.56 -12.46
CA ILE A 1 -13.72 8.00 -12.17
C ILE A 1 -14.11 8.78 -13.43
N ILE A 2 -13.28 8.82 -14.47
CA ILE A 2 -13.60 9.54 -15.72
C ILE A 2 -14.91 9.04 -16.34
N VAL A 3 -15.09 7.72 -16.44
CA VAL A 3 -16.34 7.11 -16.96
C VAL A 3 -17.57 7.56 -16.15
N LEU A 4 -17.45 7.66 -14.81
CA LEU A 4 -18.53 8.15 -13.96
C LEU A 4 -18.85 9.62 -14.28
N ALA A 5 -17.83 10.48 -14.38
CA ALA A 5 -18.01 11.89 -14.70
C ALA A 5 -18.74 12.07 -16.04
N VAL A 6 -18.40 11.24 -17.04
CA VAL A 6 -19.10 11.21 -18.33
C VAL A 6 -20.54 10.75 -18.16
N VAL A 7 -20.79 9.63 -17.46
CA VAL A 7 -22.14 9.09 -17.25
C VAL A 7 -23.05 10.07 -16.50
N VAL A 8 -22.55 10.70 -15.43
CA VAL A 8 -23.29 11.72 -14.67
C VAL A 8 -23.53 12.96 -15.54
N GLY A 9 -22.54 13.38 -16.33
CA GLY A 9 -22.69 14.49 -17.28
C GLY A 9 -23.76 14.20 -18.34
N VAL A 10 -23.79 12.98 -18.88
CA VAL A 10 -24.81 12.53 -19.84
C VAL A 10 -26.19 12.48 -19.19
N ALA A 11 -26.31 11.91 -17.99
CA ALA A 11 -27.58 11.78 -17.28
C ALA A 11 -28.23 13.14 -17.00
N LYS A 12 -27.45 14.15 -16.60
CA LYS A 12 -27.93 15.52 -16.40
C LYS A 12 -28.46 16.18 -17.67
N VAL A 13 -27.83 15.93 -18.83
CA VAL A 13 -28.27 16.45 -20.13
C VAL A 13 -29.53 15.75 -20.63
N SER A 14 -29.60 14.42 -20.47
CA SER A 14 -30.78 13.63 -20.82
C SER A 14 -32.01 14.02 -19.98
N ALA A 15 -31.81 14.34 -18.69
CA ALA A 15 -32.88 14.81 -17.81
C ALA A 15 -33.43 16.19 -18.20
N ALA A 16 -32.65 17.02 -18.92
CA ALA A 16 -33.06 18.35 -19.38
C ALA A 16 -33.92 18.32 -20.67
N GLY A 17 -34.30 17.13 -21.18
CA GLY A 17 -35.30 16.99 -22.23
C GLY A 17 -34.86 17.30 -23.67
N GLY A 18 -33.55 17.43 -23.93
CA GLY A 18 -33.01 17.67 -25.28
C GLY A 18 -32.56 16.39 -26.00
N HIS A 19 -32.64 16.38 -27.35
CA HIS A 19 -31.91 15.41 -28.17
C HIS A 19 -30.44 15.45 -27.77
N VAL A 20 -29.88 14.31 -27.36
CA VAL A 20 -28.48 14.20 -26.90
C VAL A 20 -27.56 14.25 -28.12
N PRO A 21 -26.93 15.40 -28.44
CA PRO A 21 -26.02 15.47 -29.57
C PRO A 21 -24.71 14.86 -29.09
N TRP A 22 -24.20 13.87 -29.81
CA TRP A 22 -22.92 13.22 -29.51
C TRP A 22 -21.77 14.25 -29.34
N GLY A 23 -21.86 15.40 -30.01
CA GLY A 23 -20.96 16.54 -29.84
C GLY A 23 -20.98 17.17 -28.44
N ASN A 24 -22.15 17.33 -27.80
CA ASN A 24 -22.23 17.89 -26.45
C ASN A 24 -21.71 16.91 -25.39
N ILE A 25 -21.93 15.61 -25.57
CA ILE A 25 -21.33 14.58 -24.70
C ILE A 25 -19.81 14.65 -24.78
N GLY A 26 -19.26 14.76 -26.00
CA GLY A 26 -17.82 14.89 -26.22
C GLY A 26 -17.25 16.14 -25.54
N VAL A 27 -17.93 17.28 -25.63
CA VAL A 27 -17.50 18.52 -24.96
C VAL A 27 -17.57 18.41 -23.43
N ILE A 28 -18.61 17.77 -22.88
CA ILE A 28 -18.72 17.56 -21.43
C ILE A 28 -17.64 16.60 -20.93
N ALA A 29 -17.42 15.50 -21.65
CA ALA A 29 -16.34 14.55 -21.35
C ALA A 29 -14.97 15.22 -21.41
N ALA A 30 -14.71 16.03 -22.44
CA ALA A 30 -13.47 16.77 -22.59
C ALA A 30 -13.29 17.83 -21.50
N LYS A 31 -14.36 18.56 -21.10
CA LYS A 31 -14.32 19.51 -19.99
C LYS A 31 -14.07 18.81 -18.65
N ALA A 32 -14.76 17.70 -18.38
CA ALA A 32 -14.59 16.90 -17.17
C ALA A 32 -13.17 16.33 -17.08
N PHE A 33 -12.67 15.75 -18.17
CA PHE A 33 -11.32 15.22 -18.25
C PHE A 33 -10.27 16.33 -18.16
N GLY A 34 -10.47 17.45 -18.86
CA GLY A 34 -9.59 18.60 -18.83
C GLY A 34 -9.49 19.22 -17.44
N PHE A 35 -10.62 19.41 -16.75
CA PHE A 35 -10.63 19.89 -15.37
C PHE A 35 -9.91 18.91 -14.45
N TRP A 36 -10.22 17.61 -14.53
CA TRP A 36 -9.55 16.60 -13.72
C TRP A 36 -8.03 16.60 -13.95
N LEU A 37 -7.59 16.69 -15.21
CA LEU A 37 -6.18 16.73 -15.58
C LEU A 37 -5.52 18.01 -15.05
N ILE A 38 -6.15 19.17 -15.23
CA ILE A 38 -5.63 20.46 -14.75
C ILE A 38 -5.51 20.46 -13.23
N CYS A 39 -6.53 19.99 -12.51
CA CYS A 39 -6.48 19.88 -11.05
C CYS A 39 -5.41 18.88 -10.59
N THR A 40 -5.24 17.76 -11.29
CA THR A 40 -4.22 16.75 -10.95
C THR A 40 -2.81 17.29 -11.19
N VAL A 41 -2.53 17.81 -12.38
CA VAL A 41 -1.23 18.37 -12.74
C VAL A 41 -0.92 19.60 -11.88
N GLY A 42 -1.89 20.50 -11.74
CA GLY A 42 -1.79 21.67 -10.86
C GLY A 42 -1.52 21.26 -9.42
N GLY A 43 -2.29 20.31 -8.88
CA GLY A 43 -2.11 19.78 -7.54
C GLY A 43 -0.70 19.22 -7.30
N ILE A 44 -0.20 18.39 -8.22
CA ILE A 44 1.16 17.82 -8.14
C ILE A 44 2.24 18.92 -8.23
N LEU A 45 2.08 19.91 -9.12
CA LEU A 45 3.03 21.02 -9.26
C LEU A 45 3.01 21.99 -8.06
N LEU A 46 1.83 22.20 -7.46
CA LEU A 46 1.65 23.04 -6.28
C LEU A 46 2.00 22.31 -4.99
N ALA A 47 1.99 20.98 -4.96
CA ALA A 47 2.29 20.16 -3.79
C ALA A 47 3.58 20.57 -3.06
N PRO A 48 4.75 20.75 -3.71
CA PRO A 48 5.97 21.15 -2.99
C PRO A 48 5.85 22.55 -2.35
N LYS A 49 5.14 23.49 -2.97
CA LYS A 49 4.88 24.82 -2.39
C LYS A 49 3.91 24.73 -1.22
N LEU A 50 2.87 23.91 -1.36
CA LEU A 50 1.86 23.66 -0.34
C LEU A 50 2.50 23.00 0.89
N THR A 51 3.32 21.98 0.69
CA THR A 51 4.09 21.30 1.73
C THR A 51 5.08 22.24 2.42
N LYS A 52 5.78 23.11 1.69
CA LYS A 52 6.64 24.13 2.29
C LYS A 52 5.85 25.11 3.18
N GLY A 53 4.63 25.47 2.76
CA GLY A 53 3.71 26.26 3.58
C GLY A 53 3.20 25.50 4.81
N LEU A 54 2.85 24.23 4.64
CA LEU A 54 2.36 23.35 5.70
C LEU A 54 3.43 23.12 6.78
N LYS A 55 4.69 22.92 6.40
CA LYS A 55 5.83 22.78 7.34
C LYS A 55 6.11 24.04 8.17
N ARG A 56 5.53 25.19 7.82
CA ARG A 56 5.59 26.38 8.68
C ARG A 56 4.78 26.18 9.96
N PHE A 57 3.76 25.31 9.93
CA PHE A 57 3.06 24.87 11.12
C PHE A 57 3.95 23.86 11.86
N LYS A 58 4.27 24.16 13.13
CA LYS A 58 5.15 23.32 13.95
C LYS A 58 4.49 22.04 14.47
N SER A 59 3.16 21.90 14.33
CA SER A 59 2.41 20.74 14.80
C SER A 59 1.95 19.86 13.64
N MET A 60 2.24 18.56 13.73
CA MET A 60 1.80 17.58 12.73
C MET A 60 0.28 17.43 12.68
N GLU A 61 -0.41 17.63 13.82
CA GLU A 61 -1.88 17.62 13.89
C GLU A 61 -2.47 18.74 13.03
N MET A 62 -1.86 19.92 13.07
CA MET A 62 -2.28 21.07 12.26
C MET A 62 -2.02 20.81 10.77
N ILE A 63 -0.90 20.18 10.42
CA ILE A 63 -0.59 19.80 9.04
C ILE A 63 -1.65 18.83 8.50
N ALA A 64 -2.01 17.80 9.27
CA ALA A 64 -3.04 16.83 8.89
C ALA A 64 -4.42 17.49 8.76
N ALA A 65 -4.80 18.35 9.72
CA ALA A 65 -6.07 19.07 9.70
C ALA A 65 -6.19 20.03 8.51
N VAL A 66 -5.12 20.79 8.19
CA VAL A 66 -5.10 21.67 7.02
C VAL A 66 -5.11 20.87 5.73
N SER A 67 -4.38 19.75 5.65
CA SER A 67 -4.39 18.86 4.48
C SER A 67 -5.79 18.26 4.25
N PHE A 68 -6.48 17.87 5.31
CA PHE A 68 -7.87 17.45 5.26
C PHE A 68 -8.80 18.59 4.83
N GLY A 69 -8.61 19.80 5.36
CA GLY A 69 -9.34 20.99 4.93
C GLY A 69 -9.15 21.32 3.45
N ILE A 70 -7.92 21.21 2.92
CA ILE A 70 -7.61 21.36 1.49
C ILE A 70 -8.35 20.28 0.68
N SER A 71 -8.38 19.05 1.17
CA SER A 71 -9.11 17.94 0.54
C SER A 71 -10.60 18.24 0.42
N LEU A 72 -11.22 18.74 1.49
CA LEU A 72 -12.64 19.16 1.48
C LEU A 72 -12.88 20.36 0.55
N PHE A 73 -11.99 21.35 0.59
CA PHE A 73 -12.08 22.52 -0.28
C PHE A 73 -12.01 22.14 -1.77
N LEU A 74 -11.05 21.29 -2.14
CA LEU A 74 -10.91 20.82 -3.51
C LEU A 74 -12.06 19.90 -3.93
N SER A 75 -12.62 19.12 -2.99
CA SER A 75 -13.83 18.33 -3.22
C SER A 75 -15.03 19.21 -3.53
N GLY A 76 -15.20 20.33 -2.81
CA GLY A 76 -16.25 21.32 -3.10
C GLY A 76 -16.05 22.00 -4.46
N LEU A 77 -14.81 22.38 -4.80
CA LEU A 77 -14.49 22.92 -6.14
C LEU A 77 -14.80 21.91 -7.26
N SER A 78 -14.53 20.62 -7.03
CA SER A 78 -14.87 19.55 -7.95
C SER A 78 -16.38 19.46 -8.17
N GLU A 79 -17.17 19.53 -7.09
CA GLU A 79 -18.63 19.53 -7.18
C GLU A 79 -19.18 20.74 -7.93
N MET A 80 -18.64 21.94 -7.67
CA MET A 80 -19.00 23.17 -8.40
C MET A 80 -18.68 23.06 -9.90
N ALA A 81 -17.60 22.34 -10.25
CA ALA A 81 -17.26 22.05 -11.64
C ALA A 81 -18.15 20.96 -12.29
N GLY A 82 -19.13 20.43 -11.56
CA GLY A 82 -20.05 19.39 -12.02
C GLY A 82 -19.49 17.97 -11.96
N LEU A 83 -18.35 17.79 -11.29
CA LEU A 83 -17.69 16.51 -11.07
C LEU A 83 -18.10 15.92 -9.72
N ALA A 84 -17.81 14.64 -9.51
CA ALA A 84 -18.02 14.02 -8.20
C ALA A 84 -17.05 14.58 -7.15
N MET A 85 -17.52 14.81 -5.92
CA MET A 85 -16.70 15.30 -4.80
C MET A 85 -15.45 14.45 -4.56
N ILE A 86 -15.56 13.12 -4.70
CA ILE A 86 -14.44 12.18 -4.52
C ILE A 86 -13.22 12.50 -5.40
N ILE A 87 -13.44 13.16 -6.54
CA ILE A 87 -12.37 13.53 -7.45
C ILE A 87 -11.44 14.55 -6.80
N GLY A 88 -11.98 15.55 -6.10
CA GLY A 88 -11.16 16.54 -5.40
C GLY A 88 -10.37 15.93 -4.23
N ALA A 89 -10.99 15.03 -3.46
CA ALA A 89 -10.30 14.30 -2.40
C ALA A 89 -9.16 13.43 -2.95
N TYR A 90 -9.43 12.70 -4.04
CA TYR A 90 -8.43 11.86 -4.70
C TYR A 90 -7.26 12.68 -5.27
N VAL A 91 -7.54 13.82 -5.90
CA VAL A 91 -6.50 14.72 -6.43
C VAL A 91 -5.62 15.26 -5.31
N THR A 92 -6.21 15.68 -4.18
CA THR A 92 -5.45 16.16 -3.02
C THR A 92 -4.52 15.06 -2.48
N GLY A 93 -5.05 13.86 -2.28
CA GLY A 93 -4.26 12.71 -1.81
C GLY A 93 -3.12 12.36 -2.77
N LEU A 94 -3.39 12.30 -4.08
CA LEU A 94 -2.38 12.03 -5.10
C LEU A 94 -1.30 13.12 -5.14
N SER A 95 -1.70 14.38 -5.01
CA SER A 95 -0.77 15.52 -4.99
C SER A 95 0.18 15.47 -3.80
N LEU A 96 -0.34 15.12 -2.62
CA LEU A 96 0.46 15.03 -1.39
C LEU A 96 1.25 13.72 -1.29
N SER A 97 0.88 12.67 -2.03
CA SER A 97 1.50 11.33 -1.94
C SER A 97 3.00 11.31 -2.22
N GLN A 98 3.50 12.21 -3.06
CA GLN A 98 4.93 12.30 -3.41
C GLN A 98 5.73 13.19 -2.44
N THR A 99 5.08 13.74 -1.42
CA THR A 99 5.73 14.64 -0.46
C THR A 99 6.21 13.86 0.77
N ASP A 100 7.21 14.43 1.44
CA ASP A 100 7.84 13.82 2.61
C ASP A 100 6.96 13.80 3.87
N ILE A 101 5.85 14.55 3.86
CA ILE A 101 4.85 14.57 4.95
C ILE A 101 3.69 13.60 4.72
N SER A 102 3.67 12.86 3.61
CA SER A 102 2.56 11.99 3.21
C SER A 102 2.23 10.92 4.25
N HIS A 103 3.25 10.21 4.73
CA HIS A 103 3.10 9.15 5.73
C HIS A 103 2.50 9.68 7.04
N GLU A 104 2.99 10.83 7.50
CA GLU A 104 2.53 11.44 8.73
C GLU A 104 1.09 11.94 8.61
N ILE A 105 0.71 12.52 7.46
CA ILE A 105 -0.69 12.88 7.21
C ILE A 105 -1.57 11.64 7.25
N GLN A 106 -1.13 10.53 6.63
CA GLN A 106 -1.88 9.28 6.61
C GLN A 106 -2.07 8.71 8.01
N ASP A 107 -1.01 8.63 8.81
CA ASP A 107 -1.07 8.11 10.18
C ASP A 107 -2.01 8.95 11.06
N ARG A 108 -1.98 10.28 10.93
CA ARG A 108 -2.85 11.17 11.71
C ARG A 108 -4.31 11.11 11.26
N LEU A 109 -4.57 10.85 9.98
CA LEU A 109 -5.92 10.70 9.44
C LEU A 109 -6.46 9.26 9.55
N GLN A 110 -5.64 8.29 9.96
CA GLN A 110 -6.05 6.90 10.09
C GLN A 110 -7.26 6.74 11.00
N GLY A 111 -7.31 7.45 12.14
CA GLY A 111 -8.48 7.40 13.03
C GLY A 111 -9.77 7.93 12.38
N VAL A 112 -9.67 8.94 11.52
CA VAL A 112 -10.82 9.44 10.74
C VAL A 112 -11.25 8.41 9.71
N TYR A 113 -10.30 7.77 9.03
CA TYR A 113 -10.55 6.71 8.07
C TYR A 113 -11.27 5.51 8.71
N ASP A 114 -10.73 5.02 9.83
CA ASP A 114 -11.28 3.86 10.56
C ASP A 114 -12.69 4.12 11.10
N PHE A 115 -13.04 5.38 11.36
CA PHE A 115 -14.38 5.78 11.79
C PHE A 115 -15.34 6.02 10.61
N MET A 116 -14.89 6.73 9.57
CA MET A 116 -15.73 7.12 8.43
C MET A 116 -16.06 5.96 7.49
N VAL A 117 -15.12 5.05 7.27
CA VAL A 117 -15.32 3.94 6.32
C VAL A 117 -16.46 3.01 6.76
N PRO A 118 -16.53 2.51 8.01
CA PRO A 118 -17.66 1.70 8.47
C PRO A 118 -19.00 2.45 8.38
N ILE A 119 -19.02 3.75 8.73
CA ILE A 119 -20.23 4.58 8.63
C ILE A 119 -20.67 4.69 7.18
N PHE A 120 -19.75 4.92 6.25
CA PHE A 120 -20.04 4.96 4.81
C PHE A 120 -20.70 3.65 4.35
N PHE A 121 -20.12 2.48 4.67
CA PHE A 121 -20.71 1.19 4.30
C PHE A 121 -22.08 0.95 4.95
N CYS A 122 -22.27 1.38 6.20
CA CYS A 122 -23.56 1.29 6.90
C CYS A 122 -24.64 2.13 6.20
N ILE A 123 -24.35 3.40 5.91
CA ILE A 123 -25.29 4.30 5.22
C ILE A 123 -25.63 3.75 3.83
N MET A 124 -24.63 3.33 3.05
CA MET A 124 -24.87 2.77 1.72
C MET A 124 -25.72 1.50 1.77
N GLY A 125 -25.56 0.67 2.80
CA GLY A 125 -26.41 -0.50 3.05
C GLY A 125 -27.85 -0.11 3.41
N MET A 126 -28.05 0.90 4.26
CA MET A 126 -29.39 1.39 4.64
C MET A 126 -30.15 2.02 3.47
N MET A 127 -29.45 2.53 2.45
CA MET A 127 -30.08 3.08 1.24
C MET A 127 -30.67 1.99 0.32
N VAL A 128 -30.38 0.70 0.56
CA VAL A 128 -30.89 -0.39 -0.28
C VAL A 128 -32.38 -0.61 -0.04
N ASN A 129 -33.19 -0.39 -1.07
CA ASN A 129 -34.61 -0.68 -1.04
C ASN A 129 -34.90 -2.11 -1.54
N PHE A 130 -35.07 -3.05 -0.60
CA PHE A 130 -35.39 -4.44 -0.92
C PHE A 130 -36.73 -4.62 -1.63
N ALA A 131 -37.71 -3.73 -1.42
CA ALA A 131 -39.00 -3.81 -2.09
C ALA A 131 -38.87 -3.48 -3.59
N ALA A 132 -38.09 -2.45 -3.93
CA ALA A 132 -37.78 -2.10 -5.31
C ALA A 132 -36.95 -3.18 -6.03
N MET A 133 -36.11 -3.91 -5.30
CA MET A 133 -35.23 -4.93 -5.88
C MET A 133 -35.96 -6.22 -6.30
N LYS A 134 -37.16 -6.50 -5.76
CA LYS A 134 -37.88 -7.77 -6.01
C LYS A 134 -38.12 -8.05 -7.49
N GLY A 135 -38.43 -7.01 -8.28
CA GLY A 135 -38.67 -7.15 -9.72
C GLY A 135 -37.41 -7.34 -10.57
N VAL A 136 -36.24 -6.96 -10.05
CA VAL A 136 -34.96 -6.97 -10.77
C VAL A 136 -33.96 -8.00 -10.24
N LEU A 137 -34.35 -8.83 -9.26
CA LEU A 137 -33.51 -9.88 -8.68
C LEU A 137 -32.93 -10.84 -9.74
N PHE A 138 -33.77 -11.27 -10.68
CA PHE A 138 -33.33 -12.15 -11.77
C PHE A 138 -32.29 -11.47 -12.67
N PHE A 139 -32.53 -10.21 -13.03
CA PHE A 139 -31.56 -9.40 -13.76
C PHE A 139 -30.24 -9.25 -12.96
N GLY A 140 -30.33 -8.98 -11.66
CA GLY A 140 -29.17 -8.86 -10.79
C GLY A 140 -28.35 -10.15 -10.70
N PHE A 141 -28.98 -11.31 -10.67
CA PHE A 141 -28.28 -12.60 -10.70
C PHE A 141 -27.52 -12.82 -12.02
N ILE A 142 -28.17 -12.56 -13.16
CA ILE A 142 -27.50 -12.61 -14.48
C ILE A 142 -26.34 -11.61 -14.53
N TYR A 143 -26.56 -10.41 -14.01
CA TYR A 143 -25.53 -9.37 -13.99
C TYR A 143 -24.32 -9.76 -13.14
N ILE A 144 -24.51 -10.43 -12.00
CA ILE A 144 -23.41 -10.98 -11.20
C ILE A 144 -22.59 -11.99 -12.03
N LEU A 145 -23.27 -12.95 -12.67
CA LEU A 145 -22.60 -13.96 -13.49
C LEU A 145 -21.81 -13.32 -14.64
N LEU A 146 -22.41 -12.34 -15.33
CA LEU A 146 -21.76 -11.62 -16.41
C LEU A 146 -20.58 -10.77 -15.92
N ALA A 147 -20.73 -10.11 -14.77
CA ALA A 147 -19.67 -9.31 -14.16
C ALA A 147 -18.47 -10.18 -13.75
N PHE A 148 -18.72 -11.36 -13.20
CA PHE A 148 -17.67 -12.29 -12.76
C PHE A 148 -16.95 -12.88 -13.97
N THR A 149 -17.71 -13.43 -14.93
CA THR A 149 -17.14 -14.02 -16.14
C THR A 149 -16.40 -12.97 -16.97
N GLY A 150 -16.98 -11.79 -17.15
CA GLY A 150 -16.35 -10.67 -17.86
C GLY A 150 -15.03 -10.25 -17.21
N LYS A 151 -14.93 -10.26 -15.88
CA LYS A 151 -13.68 -9.97 -15.17
C LYS A 151 -12.65 -11.09 -15.29
N ILE A 152 -13.07 -12.33 -15.11
CA ILE A 152 -12.17 -13.49 -15.22
C ILE A 152 -11.60 -13.58 -16.64
N VAL A 153 -12.45 -13.46 -17.65
CA VAL A 153 -12.04 -13.53 -19.06
C VAL A 153 -11.27 -12.27 -19.46
N GLY A 154 -11.76 -11.08 -19.07
CA GLY A 154 -11.16 -9.80 -19.44
C GLY A 154 -9.76 -9.58 -18.86
N CYS A 155 -9.50 -10.06 -17.64
CA CYS A 155 -8.17 -10.01 -17.04
C CYS A 155 -7.33 -11.27 -17.32
N GLY A 156 -7.97 -12.43 -17.53
CA GLY A 156 -7.30 -13.70 -17.80
C GLY A 156 -6.75 -13.81 -19.22
N LEU A 157 -7.45 -13.30 -20.24
CA LEU A 157 -6.97 -13.35 -21.63
C LEU A 157 -5.64 -12.61 -21.82
N PRO A 158 -5.47 -11.35 -21.37
CA PRO A 158 -4.18 -10.68 -21.44
C PRO A 158 -3.11 -11.41 -20.65
N ALA A 159 -3.44 -12.01 -19.50
CA ALA A 159 -2.49 -12.78 -18.70
C ALA A 159 -1.94 -13.99 -19.46
N LEU A 160 -2.78 -14.69 -20.23
CA LEU A 160 -2.34 -15.81 -21.08
C LEU A 160 -1.32 -15.36 -22.15
N VAL A 161 -1.51 -14.16 -22.70
CA VAL A 161 -0.58 -13.57 -23.68
C VAL A 161 0.73 -13.15 -22.99
N SER A 162 0.65 -12.69 -21.74
CA SER A 162 1.81 -12.27 -20.93
C SER A 162 2.60 -13.42 -20.28
N GLY A 163 2.44 -14.66 -20.74
CA GLY A 163 3.24 -15.80 -20.28
C GLY A 163 2.66 -16.60 -19.11
N PHE A 164 1.42 -16.33 -18.68
CA PHE A 164 0.75 -17.16 -17.67
C PHE A 164 0.06 -18.36 -18.30
N ASN A 165 -0.06 -19.45 -17.54
CA ASN A 165 -0.89 -20.59 -17.92
C ASN A 165 -2.37 -20.34 -17.54
N LEU A 166 -3.26 -21.27 -17.89
CA LEU A 166 -4.70 -21.11 -17.61
C LEU A 166 -5.00 -20.97 -16.10
N LYS A 167 -4.20 -21.61 -15.23
CA LYS A 167 -4.32 -21.45 -13.77
C LYS A 167 -3.89 -20.05 -13.33
N GLY A 168 -2.78 -19.52 -13.85
CA GLY A 168 -2.31 -18.16 -13.57
C GLY A 168 -3.25 -17.08 -14.08
N ALA A 169 -3.78 -17.26 -15.28
CA ALA A 169 -4.81 -16.39 -15.84
C ALA A 169 -6.09 -16.39 -14.98
N LEU A 170 -6.51 -17.56 -14.49
CA LEU A 170 -7.65 -17.67 -13.57
C LEU A 170 -7.35 -17.00 -12.22
N ARG A 171 -6.13 -17.15 -11.66
CA ARG A 171 -5.70 -16.47 -10.43
C ARG A 171 -5.74 -14.95 -10.58
N ILE A 172 -5.25 -14.42 -11.70
CA ILE A 172 -5.29 -12.98 -12.01
C ILE A 172 -6.74 -12.51 -12.16
N GLY A 173 -7.56 -13.25 -12.91
CA GLY A 173 -8.98 -12.96 -13.08
C GLY A 173 -9.74 -12.95 -11.75
N ALA A 174 -9.54 -13.98 -10.92
CA ALA A 174 -10.11 -14.11 -9.59
C ALA A 174 -9.62 -13.02 -8.63
N GLY A 175 -8.34 -12.62 -8.73
CA GLY A 175 -7.77 -11.54 -7.92
C GLY A 175 -8.36 -10.16 -8.25
N MET A 176 -8.92 -10.00 -9.45
CA MET A 176 -9.55 -8.76 -9.93
C MET A 176 -11.08 -8.73 -9.73
N LEU A 177 -11.66 -9.76 -9.11
CA LEU A 177 -13.09 -9.82 -8.75
C LEU A 177 -13.47 -8.90 -7.59
N PRO A 178 -12.72 -8.83 -6.46
CA PRO A 178 -13.08 -7.97 -5.34
C PRO A 178 -13.32 -6.55 -5.82
N ARG A 179 -14.52 -6.02 -5.55
CA ARG A 179 -14.89 -4.66 -5.91
C ARG A 179 -14.66 -3.76 -4.70
N GLY A 180 -13.89 -2.70 -4.89
CA GLY A 180 -13.62 -1.72 -3.85
C GLY A 180 -14.75 -0.72 -3.61
N GLU A 181 -14.55 0.17 -2.64
CA GLU A 181 -15.45 1.27 -2.27
C GLU A 181 -15.91 2.14 -3.45
N VAL A 182 -15.06 2.27 -4.49
CA VAL A 182 -15.33 3.10 -5.65
C VAL A 182 -16.64 2.70 -6.36
N THR A 183 -16.99 1.41 -6.37
CA THR A 183 -18.24 0.95 -6.98
C THR A 183 -19.46 1.47 -6.23
N LEU A 184 -19.40 1.45 -4.88
CA LEU A 184 -20.46 1.99 -4.03
C LEU A 184 -20.60 3.49 -4.23
N ILE A 185 -19.48 4.21 -4.26
CA ILE A 185 -19.47 5.67 -4.41
C ILE A 185 -20.06 6.06 -5.77
N VAL A 186 -19.67 5.36 -6.84
CA VAL A 186 -20.24 5.50 -8.19
C VAL A 186 -21.75 5.25 -8.19
N ALA A 187 -22.21 4.17 -7.57
CA ALA A 187 -23.63 3.84 -7.49
C ALA A 187 -24.41 4.89 -6.69
N GLY A 188 -23.86 5.37 -5.56
CA GLY A 188 -24.45 6.41 -4.74
C GLY A 188 -24.59 7.74 -5.48
N ILE A 189 -23.56 8.15 -6.21
CA ILE A 189 -23.61 9.35 -7.07
C ILE A 189 -24.60 9.16 -8.22
N GLY A 190 -24.64 7.97 -8.82
CA GLY A 190 -25.64 7.64 -9.83
C GLY A 190 -27.06 7.79 -9.29
N LEU A 191 -27.31 7.31 -8.08
CA LEU A 191 -28.63 7.37 -7.44
C LEU A 191 -29.00 8.82 -7.08
N SER A 192 -28.07 9.58 -6.49
CA SER A 192 -28.34 10.98 -6.09
C SER A 192 -28.50 11.93 -7.28
N SER A 193 -27.81 11.66 -8.39
CA SER A 193 -27.99 12.40 -9.64
C SER A 193 -29.22 11.97 -10.45
N GLY A 194 -29.94 10.93 -10.02
CA GLY A 194 -31.07 10.35 -10.75
C GLY A 194 -30.66 9.57 -12.00
N ALA A 195 -29.38 9.29 -12.20
CA ALA A 195 -28.87 8.50 -13.32
C ALA A 195 -29.25 7.02 -13.22
N ILE A 196 -29.39 6.50 -12.00
CA ILE A 196 -29.89 5.13 -11.74
C ILE A 196 -31.04 5.17 -10.72
N GLY A 197 -31.98 4.23 -10.87
CA GLY A 197 -33.07 4.04 -9.93
C GLY A 197 -32.67 3.25 -8.67
N PRO A 198 -33.53 3.22 -7.63
CA PRO A 198 -33.31 2.44 -6.40
C PRO A 198 -33.16 0.92 -6.64
N ASP A 199 -33.76 0.43 -7.72
CA ASP A 199 -33.70 -0.95 -8.19
C ASP A 199 -32.28 -1.33 -8.67
N ILE A 200 -31.71 -0.53 -9.59
CA ILE A 200 -30.35 -0.74 -10.11
C ILE A 200 -29.31 -0.48 -9.02
N PHE A 201 -29.56 0.50 -8.15
CA PHE A 201 -28.71 0.72 -6.98
C PHE A 201 -28.62 -0.55 -6.12
N GLY A 202 -29.77 -1.16 -5.77
CA GLY A 202 -29.80 -2.43 -5.03
C GLY A 202 -29.02 -3.55 -5.72
N VAL A 203 -29.16 -3.69 -7.05
CA VAL A 203 -28.38 -4.67 -7.83
C VAL A 203 -26.87 -4.40 -7.78
N ALA A 204 -26.45 -3.14 -7.81
CA ALA A 204 -25.03 -2.77 -7.70
C ALA A 204 -24.46 -3.14 -6.33
N ILE A 205 -25.19 -2.88 -5.24
CA ILE A 205 -24.80 -3.29 -3.87
C ILE A 205 -24.74 -4.81 -3.77
N MET A 206 -25.78 -5.52 -4.24
CA MET A 206 -25.82 -6.98 -4.24
C MET A 206 -24.62 -7.58 -4.97
N THR A 207 -24.26 -7.03 -6.13
CA THR A 207 -23.10 -7.49 -6.92
C THR A 207 -21.79 -7.25 -6.18
N LEU A 208 -21.65 -6.12 -5.49
CA LEU A 208 -20.48 -5.82 -4.68
C LEU A 208 -20.35 -6.79 -3.50
N LEU A 209 -21.44 -7.03 -2.76
CA LEU A 209 -21.45 -7.98 -1.64
C LEU A 209 -21.13 -9.41 -2.12
N ALA A 210 -21.73 -9.84 -3.23
CA ALA A 210 -21.44 -11.13 -3.83
C ALA A 210 -19.95 -11.24 -4.21
N ALA A 211 -19.36 -10.22 -4.83
CA ALA A 211 -17.94 -10.20 -5.16
C ALA A 211 -17.06 -10.27 -3.89
N SER A 212 -17.36 -9.48 -2.86
CA SER A 212 -16.57 -9.46 -1.63
C SER A 212 -16.63 -10.77 -0.83
N ILE A 213 -17.75 -11.48 -0.87
CA ILE A 213 -17.92 -12.75 -0.16
C ILE A 213 -17.36 -13.93 -0.99
N ILE A 214 -17.61 -13.95 -2.29
CA ILE A 214 -17.25 -15.10 -3.16
C ILE A 214 -15.78 -15.05 -3.59
N ALA A 215 -15.23 -13.85 -3.84
CA ALA A 215 -13.90 -13.73 -4.42
C ALA A 215 -12.76 -14.25 -3.52
N PRO A 216 -12.70 -13.95 -2.20
CA PRO A 216 -11.63 -14.47 -1.34
C PRO A 216 -11.54 -16.01 -1.29
N PRO A 217 -12.61 -16.77 -0.98
CA PRO A 217 -12.53 -18.23 -0.96
C PRO A 217 -12.28 -18.80 -2.35
N PHE A 218 -12.83 -18.19 -3.40
CA PHE A 218 -12.56 -18.58 -4.78
C PHE A 218 -11.07 -18.42 -5.12
N LEU A 219 -10.48 -17.27 -4.80
CA LEU A 219 -9.08 -16.96 -5.04
C LEU A 219 -8.16 -17.93 -4.27
N VAL A 220 -8.40 -18.14 -2.98
CA VAL A 220 -7.61 -19.09 -2.16
C VAL A 220 -7.65 -20.49 -2.76
N LYS A 221 -8.80 -20.94 -3.27
CA LYS A 221 -8.91 -22.24 -3.95
C LYS A 221 -8.07 -22.30 -5.22
N THR A 222 -7.96 -21.20 -5.98
CA THR A 222 -7.10 -21.17 -7.18
C THR A 222 -5.60 -21.20 -6.88
N PHE A 223 -5.18 -20.80 -5.68
CA PHE A 223 -3.77 -20.86 -5.25
C PHE A 223 -3.31 -22.26 -4.81
N HIS A 224 -4.23 -23.20 -4.56
CA HIS A 224 -3.85 -24.58 -4.30
C HIS A 224 -3.40 -25.25 -5.62
N GLY A 225 -2.14 -25.70 -5.66
CA GLY A 225 -1.55 -26.43 -6.79
C GLY A 225 -0.33 -25.74 -7.40
N GLU A 226 0.08 -26.22 -8.57
CA GLU A 226 1.31 -25.82 -9.29
C GLU A 226 1.40 -24.33 -9.66
N SER A 227 2.58 -23.92 -10.16
CA SER A 227 2.84 -22.57 -10.65
C SER A 227 1.80 -22.11 -11.68
N GLY A 228 1.44 -20.83 -11.62
CA GLY A 228 0.52 -20.19 -12.57
C GLY A 228 1.20 -19.72 -13.86
N TYR A 229 2.50 -19.94 -13.98
CA TYR A 229 3.32 -19.45 -15.08
C TYR A 229 3.46 -20.54 -16.15
N ARG A 230 3.54 -20.15 -17.44
CA ARG A 230 3.56 -21.09 -18.57
C ARG A 230 4.95 -21.69 -18.78
N SER A 231 5.97 -20.89 -18.57
CA SER A 231 7.29 -21.38 -18.27
C SER A 231 7.31 -21.65 -16.77
N GLU A 232 8.01 -22.69 -16.29
CA GLU A 232 8.67 -22.50 -15.00
C GLU A 232 9.40 -21.17 -15.18
N LEU A 233 9.17 -20.19 -14.30
CA LEU A 233 10.25 -19.23 -14.12
C LEU A 233 11.43 -20.18 -13.95
N GLU A 234 12.40 -20.19 -14.90
CA GLU A 234 13.76 -20.46 -14.47
C GLU A 234 13.79 -19.68 -13.18
N ASP A 235 13.91 -20.38 -12.05
CA ASP A 235 14.35 -19.71 -10.84
C ASP A 235 15.51 -18.89 -11.40
N GLN A 236 15.29 -17.58 -11.61
CA GLN A 236 16.37 -16.63 -11.70
C GLN A 236 17.04 -16.98 -10.41
N LYS A 237 18.13 -17.77 -10.57
CA LYS A 237 18.62 -18.72 -9.58
C LYS A 237 18.27 -18.13 -8.24
N ALA A 238 17.53 -18.81 -7.37
CA ALA A 238 17.56 -18.39 -5.97
C ALA A 238 19.04 -18.20 -5.67
N ASP A 239 19.46 -16.94 -5.57
CA ASP A 239 20.66 -16.39 -6.23
C ASP A 239 21.89 -16.99 -5.61
N GLU A 240 22.22 -18.25 -5.97
CA GLU A 240 22.90 -19.24 -5.11
C GLU A 240 23.26 -18.66 -3.75
N THR A 241 22.24 -18.31 -2.93
CA THR A 241 22.53 -17.33 -1.89
C THR A 241 23.39 -18.04 -0.87
N THR A 242 24.63 -17.63 -0.74
CA THR A 242 25.52 -18.28 0.21
C THR A 242 25.02 -17.92 1.59
N THR A 243 24.48 -18.92 2.27
CA THR A 243 24.00 -18.80 3.64
C THR A 243 25.19 -19.00 4.57
N ILE A 244 25.57 -17.96 5.29
CA ILE A 244 26.55 -18.04 6.37
C ILE A 244 25.76 -18.12 7.68
N GLN A 245 25.92 -19.23 8.40
CA GLN A 245 25.29 -19.44 9.71
C GLN A 245 26.34 -19.37 10.81
N LEU A 246 26.03 -18.59 11.84
CA LEU A 246 26.83 -18.45 13.04
C LEU A 246 25.98 -18.85 14.24
N GLU A 247 26.44 -19.84 15.00
CA GLU A 247 25.79 -20.31 16.21
C GLU A 247 26.50 -19.74 17.44
N PHE A 248 25.72 -19.16 18.35
CA PHE A 248 26.22 -18.54 19.58
C PHE A 248 25.74 -19.31 20.82
N PRO A 249 26.50 -19.32 21.92
CA PRO A 249 26.14 -20.09 23.12
C PRO A 249 24.95 -19.52 23.91
N GLY A 250 24.42 -18.34 23.55
CA GLY A 250 23.24 -17.77 24.18
C GLY A 250 22.60 -16.65 23.37
N GLU A 251 21.29 -16.48 23.55
CA GLU A 251 20.49 -15.50 22.79
C GLU A 251 20.96 -14.06 23.02
N ARG A 252 21.37 -13.70 24.25
CA ARG A 252 21.90 -12.36 24.55
C ARG A 252 23.18 -12.04 23.77
N ILE A 253 24.02 -13.04 23.54
CA ILE A 253 25.25 -12.88 22.77
C ILE A 253 24.87 -12.72 21.29
N ALA A 254 23.98 -13.56 20.77
CA ALA A 254 23.47 -13.41 19.40
C ALA A 254 22.84 -12.02 19.18
N ASP A 255 22.06 -11.50 20.14
CA ASP A 255 21.48 -10.16 20.06
C ASP A 255 22.54 -9.06 20.02
N PHE A 256 23.56 -9.15 20.87
CA PHE A 256 24.67 -8.20 20.91
C PHE A 256 25.44 -8.20 19.58
N ILE A 257 25.79 -9.39 19.08
CA ILE A 257 26.51 -9.56 17.82
C ILE A 257 25.69 -9.06 16.64
N ARG A 258 24.38 -9.35 16.61
CA ARG A 258 23.49 -8.84 15.56
C ARG A 258 23.48 -7.31 15.54
N GLN A 259 23.42 -6.65 16.70
CA GLN A 259 23.45 -5.19 16.78
C GLN A 259 24.78 -4.63 16.28
N GLN A 260 25.88 -5.26 16.65
CA GLN A 260 27.22 -4.89 16.21
C GLN A 260 27.37 -5.04 14.68
N LEU A 261 26.99 -6.19 14.12
CA LEU A 261 26.97 -6.42 12.67
C LEU A 261 26.13 -5.37 11.95
N LEU A 262 24.91 -5.09 12.44
CA LEU A 262 24.06 -4.05 11.86
C LEU A 262 24.71 -2.66 11.89
N SER A 263 25.48 -2.36 12.94
CA SER A 263 26.23 -1.11 13.06
C SER A 263 27.37 -1.06 12.03
N GLY A 264 28.15 -2.14 11.90
CA GLY A 264 29.24 -2.26 10.92
C GLY A 264 28.76 -2.11 9.47
N PHE A 265 27.65 -2.76 9.13
CA PHE A 265 27.03 -2.57 7.81
C PHE A 265 26.59 -1.12 7.58
N ARG A 266 26.07 -0.44 8.60
CA ARG A 266 25.67 0.98 8.49
C ARG A 266 26.87 1.92 8.34
N SER A 267 27.98 1.68 9.03
CA SER A 267 29.20 2.48 8.84
C SER A 267 29.78 2.31 7.43
N GLU A 268 29.61 1.12 6.84
CA GLU A 268 29.92 0.85 5.43
C GLU A 268 28.90 1.41 4.45
N GLY A 269 27.89 2.17 4.91
CA GLY A 269 26.91 2.84 4.06
C GLY A 269 25.73 1.97 3.62
N PHE A 270 25.54 0.77 4.20
CA PHE A 270 24.33 -0.01 3.96
C PHE A 270 23.14 0.58 4.71
N PHE A 271 22.00 0.61 4.02
CA PHE A 271 20.73 0.96 4.62
C PHE A 271 20.05 -0.31 5.18
N ALA A 272 19.83 -0.36 6.49
CA ALA A 272 19.25 -1.50 7.18
C ALA A 272 17.75 -1.30 7.46
N ARG A 273 16.89 -2.08 6.80
CA ARG A 273 15.44 -2.06 7.01
C ARG A 273 14.97 -3.35 7.70
N LYS A 274 14.30 -3.22 8.84
CA LYS A 274 13.63 -4.35 9.53
C LYS A 274 12.34 -4.72 8.79
N MET A 275 12.15 -6.01 8.47
CA MET A 275 10.99 -6.46 7.68
C MET A 275 9.85 -7.06 8.51
N ASP A 276 10.17 -7.79 9.57
CA ASP A 276 9.17 -8.43 10.43
C ASP A 276 9.37 -7.97 11.89
N ARG A 277 8.27 -7.78 12.63
CA ARG A 277 8.30 -7.48 14.06
C ARG A 277 8.53 -8.75 14.89
N ALA A 278 8.12 -9.92 14.40
CA ALA A 278 8.20 -11.20 15.11
C ALA A 278 9.51 -11.96 14.85
N ARG A 279 10.11 -11.81 13.66
CA ARG A 279 11.40 -12.40 13.29
C ARG A 279 12.42 -11.29 13.09
N TYR A 280 13.62 -11.42 13.66
CA TYR A 280 14.68 -10.42 13.55
C TYR A 280 15.33 -10.43 12.16
N ILE A 281 14.55 -10.13 11.13
CA ILE A 281 14.96 -10.12 9.71
C ILE A 281 15.19 -8.68 9.27
N TYR A 282 16.41 -8.42 8.79
CA TYR A 282 16.88 -7.14 8.29
C TYR A 282 17.35 -7.29 6.84
N HIS A 283 16.84 -6.44 5.97
CA HIS A 283 17.41 -6.26 4.64
C HIS A 283 18.39 -5.10 4.65
N LEU A 284 19.64 -5.42 4.30
CA LEU A 284 20.75 -4.50 4.17
C LEU A 284 20.95 -4.24 2.69
N ARG A 285 20.85 -2.97 2.28
CA ARG A 285 21.00 -2.60 0.87
C ARG A 285 22.00 -1.46 0.70
N LYS A 286 22.91 -1.61 -0.26
CA LYS A 286 23.82 -0.56 -0.73
C LYS A 286 23.96 -0.70 -2.24
N ASP A 287 23.53 0.31 -2.98
CA ASP A 287 23.48 0.28 -4.44
C ASP A 287 22.71 -0.96 -4.98
N ASP A 288 23.41 -1.85 -5.69
CA ASP A 288 22.89 -3.11 -6.23
C ASP A 288 23.12 -4.32 -5.29
N ILE A 289 23.83 -4.13 -4.16
CA ILE A 289 24.12 -5.19 -3.19
C ILE A 289 22.94 -5.35 -2.24
N LEU A 290 22.41 -6.58 -2.16
CA LEU A 290 21.38 -6.97 -1.20
C LEU A 290 21.90 -8.09 -0.29
N ILE A 291 21.85 -7.85 1.02
CA ILE A 291 22.21 -8.82 2.05
C ILE A 291 21.05 -8.94 3.03
N THR A 292 20.66 -10.16 3.37
CA THR A 292 19.61 -10.43 4.37
C THR A 292 20.26 -10.97 5.63
N LEU A 293 20.10 -10.26 6.75
CA LEU A 293 20.52 -10.69 8.08
C LEU A 293 19.29 -11.13 8.87
N ALA A 294 19.24 -12.37 9.29
CA ALA A 294 18.19 -12.92 10.14
C ALA A 294 18.78 -13.47 11.44
N GLN A 295 18.05 -13.38 12.54
CA GLN A 295 18.39 -14.08 13.78
C GLN A 295 17.18 -14.91 14.22
N GLU A 296 17.45 -16.19 14.49
CA GLU A 296 16.52 -17.12 15.11
C GLU A 296 17.17 -17.67 16.38
N GLN A 297 16.69 -17.25 17.55
CA GLN A 297 17.24 -17.61 18.85
C GLN A 297 18.76 -17.29 18.93
N CYS A 298 19.59 -18.34 18.96
CA CYS A 298 21.03 -18.28 19.09
C CYS A 298 21.76 -18.28 17.73
N ILE A 299 21.04 -18.37 16.61
CA ILE A 299 21.62 -18.52 15.28
C ILE A 299 21.42 -17.22 14.51
N ILE A 300 22.53 -16.67 14.00
CA ILE A 300 22.51 -15.57 13.05
C ILE A 300 22.77 -16.14 11.66
N THR A 301 21.86 -15.84 10.73
CA THR A 301 21.94 -16.25 9.33
C THR A 301 22.12 -15.02 8.45
N ILE A 302 23.13 -15.05 7.57
CA ILE A 302 23.33 -14.05 6.52
C ILE A 302 23.18 -14.70 5.16
N ASN A 303 22.30 -14.16 4.34
CA ASN A 303 22.15 -14.55 2.95
C ASN A 303 22.65 -13.40 2.06
N ALA A 304 23.61 -13.71 1.21
CA ALA A 304 24.14 -12.79 0.20
C ALA A 304 24.25 -13.52 -1.14
N SER A 305 24.17 -12.78 -2.24
CA SER A 305 24.43 -13.31 -3.58
C SER A 305 25.90 -13.77 -3.72
N PRO A 306 26.21 -14.79 -4.55
CA PRO A 306 27.56 -15.35 -4.73
C PRO A 306 28.61 -14.29 -5.07
N GLU A 307 28.24 -13.30 -5.88
CA GLU A 307 29.10 -12.20 -6.30
C GLU A 307 29.55 -11.31 -5.12
N HIS A 308 28.81 -11.32 -4.01
CA HIS A 308 29.04 -10.49 -2.83
C HIS A 308 29.35 -11.32 -1.57
N GLU A 309 29.46 -12.64 -1.68
CA GLU A 309 29.80 -13.54 -0.57
C GLU A 309 31.12 -13.14 0.09
N HIS A 310 32.15 -12.86 -0.72
CA HIS A 310 33.47 -12.52 -0.20
C HIS A 310 33.45 -11.22 0.60
N PHE A 311 32.69 -10.22 0.12
CA PHE A 311 32.49 -8.96 0.82
C PHE A 311 31.75 -9.18 2.15
N ALA A 312 30.67 -9.95 2.14
CA ALA A 312 29.92 -10.28 3.35
C ALA A 312 30.79 -11.03 4.39
N ARG A 313 31.63 -11.97 3.94
CA ARG A 313 32.59 -12.67 4.81
C ARG A 313 33.66 -11.76 5.39
N LEU A 314 34.20 -10.84 4.58
CA LEU A 314 35.26 -9.93 5.02
C LEU A 314 34.74 -8.95 6.08
N LEU A 315 33.57 -8.36 5.84
CA LEU A 315 32.93 -7.44 6.78
C LEU A 315 32.53 -8.16 8.09
N MET A 316 32.08 -9.42 8.00
CA MET A 316 31.85 -10.25 9.18
C MET A 316 33.14 -10.55 9.95
N LEU A 317 34.22 -10.90 9.25
CA LEU A 317 35.51 -11.14 9.90
C LEU A 317 36.01 -9.89 10.62
N GLU A 318 35.85 -8.72 10.02
CA GLU A 318 36.21 -7.44 10.62
C GLU A 318 35.42 -7.17 11.91
N GLU A 319 34.10 -7.34 11.90
CA GLU A 319 33.28 -7.14 13.09
C GLU A 319 33.54 -8.20 14.18
N VAL A 320 33.77 -9.46 13.80
CA VAL A 320 34.14 -10.52 14.75
C VAL A 320 35.53 -10.27 15.34
N LEU A 321 36.47 -9.73 14.55
CA LEU A 321 37.79 -9.32 15.05
C LEU A 321 37.68 -8.13 16.00
N SER A 322 36.89 -7.11 15.66
CA SER A 322 36.62 -5.98 16.57
C SER A 322 36.00 -6.45 17.88
N LEU A 323 35.10 -7.42 17.84
CA LEU A 323 34.54 -8.06 19.03
C LEU A 323 35.63 -8.78 19.84
N LYS A 324 36.49 -9.55 19.18
CA LYS A 324 37.58 -10.26 19.84
C LYS A 324 38.51 -9.27 20.55
N ASP A 325 38.87 -8.17 19.90
CA ASP A 325 39.70 -7.13 20.50
C ASP A 325 39.01 -6.46 21.69
N PHE A 326 37.71 -6.21 21.61
CA PHE A 326 36.91 -5.75 22.75
C PHE A 326 36.94 -6.74 23.92
N LEU A 327 36.72 -8.03 23.66
CA LEU A 327 36.75 -9.08 24.69
C LEU A 327 38.14 -9.25 25.32
N LEU A 328 39.21 -9.19 24.52
CA LEU A 328 40.59 -9.20 25.02
C LEU A 328 40.89 -7.95 25.85
N GLY A 329 40.33 -6.79 25.46
CA GLY A 329 40.35 -5.57 26.26
C GLY A 329 39.68 -5.77 27.61
N LEU A 330 38.52 -6.42 27.65
CA LEU A 330 37.83 -6.78 28.89
C LEU A 330 38.65 -7.76 29.76
N GLU A 331 39.27 -8.79 29.17
CA GLU A 331 40.13 -9.74 29.90
C GLU A 331 41.41 -9.08 30.44
N SER A 332 41.92 -8.06 29.76
CA SER A 332 43.08 -7.29 30.22
C SER A 332 42.76 -6.38 31.43
N MET A 333 41.48 -6.12 31.69
CA MET A 333 41.04 -5.41 32.89
C MET A 333 41.12 -6.33 34.11
N LYS A 334 42.22 -6.18 34.86
CA LYS A 334 42.65 -7.09 35.92
C LYS A 334 41.72 -7.27 37.13
N ASN A 335 40.61 -6.54 37.28
CA ASN A 335 39.63 -6.84 38.33
C ASN A 335 38.29 -6.10 38.15
N PRO A 336 37.14 -6.79 38.09
CA PRO A 336 35.81 -6.16 38.09
C PRO A 336 35.51 -5.39 39.40
N ASP A 337 36.17 -5.70 40.51
CA ASP A 337 36.00 -4.98 41.79
C ASP A 337 36.57 -3.55 41.74
N MET A 338 37.58 -3.30 40.91
CA MET A 338 38.13 -1.96 40.68
C MET A 338 37.19 -1.09 39.83
N MET A 339 36.31 -1.70 39.05
CA MET A 339 35.37 -1.01 38.16
C MET A 339 34.33 -0.22 38.96
N GLY A 340 33.79 -0.82 40.03
CA GLY A 340 32.88 -0.14 40.94
C GLY A 340 33.58 0.98 41.70
N ALA A 341 34.83 0.76 42.14
CA ALA A 341 35.62 1.78 42.83
C ALA A 341 35.95 2.97 41.91
N GLU A 342 36.51 2.75 40.72
CA GLU A 342 36.89 3.84 39.80
C GLU A 342 35.68 4.59 39.22
N LEU A 343 34.59 3.90 38.87
CA LEU A 343 33.37 4.55 38.37
C LEU A 343 32.67 5.38 39.47
N VAL A 344 32.65 4.89 40.71
CA VAL A 344 32.11 5.64 41.85
C VAL A 344 33.04 6.81 42.19
N THR A 345 34.36 6.61 42.19
CA THR A 345 35.31 7.68 42.53
C THR A 345 35.28 8.80 41.49
N GLY A 346 35.25 8.49 40.19
CA GLY A 346 35.11 9.49 39.12
C GLY A 346 33.72 10.13 38.99
N MET A 347 32.68 9.57 39.61
CA MET A 347 31.34 10.17 39.69
C MET A 347 31.16 11.11 40.89
N PHE A 348 31.99 10.98 41.94
CA PHE A 348 31.91 11.76 43.17
C PHE A 348 33.15 12.62 43.47
N GLU A 349 34.14 12.63 42.59
CA GLU A 349 35.18 13.68 42.57
C GLU A 349 34.54 14.98 42.04
N GLU A 350 34.09 15.83 42.96
CA GLU A 350 33.79 17.25 42.69
C GLU A 350 35.11 17.96 42.31
N GLU A 351 35.09 18.72 41.20
CA GLU A 351 36.17 19.64 40.79
C GLU A 351 36.53 20.68 41.87
#